data_AF-A0A9C6X6B3-F1
#
_entry.id   AF-A0A9C6X6B3-F1
#
_cell.length_a   1.000
_cell.length_b   1.000
_cell.length_c   1.000
_cell.angle_alpha   90.00
_cell.angle_beta   90.00
_cell.angle_gamma   90.00
#
_symmetry.space_group_name_H-M   'P 1'
#
loop_
_entity.id
_entity.type
_entity.pdbx_description
1 polymer ?
#
loop_
_entity_poly.entity_id
_entity_poly.type
_entity_poly.pdbx_seq_one_letter_code
_entity_poly.pdbx_strand_id
1 'polypeptide(L)'
;MKHNLKYYLAKPGIDVNSIVNYESEKFVSLYTLGTEAYFKEEYDAAISNLEASLKEFFKASDECRADCEGPFDQGWLPDFTSSIA
;
A
#
# COMPACT_ATOMS: atom_id res chain seq x y z
N MET A 1 17.29 3.91 -18.06
CA MET A 1 17.52 3.15 -16.81
C MET A 1 16.38 3.44 -15.87
N LYS A 2 15.71 2.43 -15.29
CA LYS A 2 14.79 2.68 -14.16
C LYS A 2 15.64 2.88 -12.91
N HIS A 3 15.80 4.12 -12.47
CA HIS A 3 16.48 4.46 -11.22
C HIS A 3 15.49 4.22 -10.07
N ASN A 4 15.51 3.02 -9.49
CA ASN A 4 14.68 2.68 -8.33
C ASN A 4 15.33 3.12 -7.02
N LEU A 5 14.58 3.09 -5.92
CA LEU A 5 15.07 3.45 -4.58
C LEU A 5 16.38 2.74 -4.22
N LYS A 6 16.47 1.44 -4.52
CA LYS A 6 17.66 0.61 -4.26
C LYS A 6 18.92 1.11 -4.98
N TYR A 7 18.77 1.64 -6.20
CA TYR A 7 19.87 2.21 -6.96
C TYR A 7 20.47 3.44 -6.26
N TYR A 8 19.62 4.30 -5.70
CA TYR A 8 20.08 5.49 -4.97
C TYR A 8 20.72 5.09 -3.64
N LEU A 9 20.09 4.21 -2.87
CA LEU A 9 20.63 3.74 -1.59
C LEU A 9 22.03 3.08 -1.70
N ALA A 10 22.36 2.50 -2.85
CA ALA A 10 23.66 1.85 -3.06
C ALA A 10 24.82 2.82 -3.37
N LYS A 11 24.57 4.13 -3.48
CA LYS A 11 25.62 5.12 -3.78
C LYS A 11 26.43 5.46 -2.52
N PRO A 12 27.77 5.54 -2.62
CA PRO A 12 28.61 5.94 -1.49
C PRO A 12 28.32 7.40 -1.09
N GLY A 13 28.31 7.67 0.22
CA GLY A 13 28.11 9.02 0.77
C GLY A 13 26.64 9.44 0.91
N ILE A 14 25.69 8.54 0.67
CA ILE A 14 24.27 8.80 0.88
C ILE A 14 23.87 8.46 2.32
N ASP A 15 23.24 9.42 2.99
CA ASP A 15 22.54 9.18 4.25
C ASP A 15 21.16 8.58 3.96
N VAL A 16 20.93 7.36 4.44
CA VAL A 16 19.66 6.62 4.24
C VAL A 16 18.48 7.39 4.84
N ASN A 17 18.69 8.15 5.91
CA ASN A 17 17.63 8.93 6.56
C ASN A 17 17.20 10.15 5.74
N SER A 18 18.03 10.59 4.79
CA SER A 18 17.72 11.71 3.90
C SER A 18 16.87 11.30 2.69
N ILE A 19 16.66 10.00 2.49
CA ILE A 19 15.91 9.46 1.34
C ILE A 19 14.48 9.13 1.76
N VAL A 20 13.53 9.69 1.02
CA VAL A 20 12.09 9.43 1.18
C VAL A 20 11.61 8.51 0.06
N ASN A 21 10.97 7.39 0.42
CA ASN A 21 10.35 6.48 -0.54
C ASN A 21 8.92 6.93 -0.86
N TYR A 22 8.74 7.63 -1.98
CA TYR A 22 7.42 8.03 -2.47
C TYR A 22 6.61 6.89 -3.11
N GLU A 23 7.23 5.74 -3.38
CA GLU A 23 6.52 4.53 -3.84
C GLU A 23 5.98 3.70 -2.65
N SER A 24 6.33 4.06 -1.40
CA SER A 24 5.84 3.33 -0.23
C SER A 24 4.42 3.74 0.08
N GLU A 25 3.51 2.78 -0.08
CA GLU A 25 2.13 2.94 0.38
C GLU A 25 2.06 3.01 1.91
N LYS A 26 1.05 3.70 2.42
CA LYS A 26 0.86 3.89 3.87
C LYS A 26 0.77 2.57 4.63
N PHE A 27 0.10 1.57 4.06
CA PHE A 27 -0.01 0.24 4.68
C PHE A 27 1.35 -0.43 4.86
N VAL A 28 2.32 -0.20 3.97
CA VAL A 28 3.67 -0.80 4.09
C VAL A 28 4.37 -0.29 5.34
N SER A 29 4.30 1.02 5.61
CA SER A 29 4.91 1.61 6.81
C SER A 29 4.31 1.06 8.12
N LEU A 30 2.98 0.92 8.16
CA LEU A 30 2.25 0.37 9.31
C LEU A 30 2.57 -1.12 9.50
N TYR A 31 2.68 -1.88 8.41
CA TYR A 31 3.10 -3.28 8.44
C TYR A 31 4.50 -3.42 9.05
N THR A 32 5.47 -2.64 8.57
CA THR A 32 6.84 -2.66 9.10
C THR A 32 6.86 -2.35 10.60
N LEU A 33 6.21 -1.27 11.04
CA LEU A 33 6.11 -0.91 12.46
C LEU A 33 5.45 -2.02 13.29
N GLY A 34 4.38 -2.63 12.77
CA GLY A 34 3.70 -3.75 13.43
C GLY A 34 4.57 -4.99 13.56
N THR A 35 5.33 -5.35 12.51
CA THR A 35 6.27 -6.47 12.57
C THR A 35 7.44 -6.21 13.52
N GLU A 36 7.97 -4.99 13.57
CA GLU A 36 9.02 -4.62 14.52
C GLU A 36 8.51 -4.70 15.96
N ALA A 37 7.30 -4.20 16.24
CA ALA A 37 6.68 -4.30 17.55
C ALA A 37 6.45 -5.77 17.95
N TYR A 38 6.03 -6.61 17.00
CA TYR A 38 5.87 -8.04 17.24
C TYR A 38 7.19 -8.71 17.66
N PHE A 39 8.30 -8.42 16.97
CA PHE A 39 9.62 -8.96 17.32
C PHE A 39 10.16 -8.42 18.65
N LYS A 40 9.70 -7.25 19.10
CA LYS A 40 10.01 -6.68 20.41
C LYS A 40 9.08 -7.17 21.53
N GLU A 41 8.15 -8.07 21.22
CA GLU A 41 7.11 -8.55 22.14
C GLU A 41 6.16 -7.45 22.65
N GLU A 42 6.08 -6.32 21.93
CA GLU A 42 5.17 -5.21 22.20
C GLU A 42 3.81 -5.47 21.54
N TYR A 43 3.07 -6.45 22.04
CA TYR A 43 1.91 -7.00 21.35
C TYR A 43 0.77 -6.00 21.11
N ASP A 44 0.50 -5.09 22.05
CA ASP A 44 -0.55 -4.06 21.86
C ASP A 44 -0.23 -3.12 20.69
N ALA A 45 1.04 -2.73 20.57
CA ALA A 45 1.52 -1.93 19.45
C ALA A 45 1.52 -2.74 18.14
N ALA A 46 1.89 -4.02 18.20
CA ALA A 46 1.84 -4.91 17.04
C ALA A 46 0.41 -5.04 16.50
N ILE A 47 -0.57 -5.35 17.36
CA ILE A 47 -1.99 -5.46 16.99
C ILE A 47 -2.46 -4.15 16.36
N SER A 48 -2.24 -3.02 17.03
CA SER A 48 -2.70 -1.71 16.57
C SER A 48 -2.15 -1.37 15.18
N ASN A 49 -0.85 -1.57 14.96
CA ASN A 49 -0.21 -1.26 13.67
C ASN A 49 -0.61 -2.24 12.57
N LEU A 50 -0.68 -3.54 12.85
CA LEU A 50 -1.04 -4.56 11.86
C LEU A 50 -2.50 -4.43 11.42
N GLU A 51 -3.44 -4.18 12.34
CA GLU A 51 -4.84 -3.94 11.98
C GLU A 51 -5.02 -2.65 11.17
N ALA A 52 -4.30 -1.59 11.54
CA ALA A 52 -4.30 -0.34 10.77
C ALA A 52 -3.72 -0.56 9.36
N SER A 53 -2.62 -1.32 9.25
CA SER A 53 -2.03 -1.71 7.97
C SER A 53 -3.05 -2.43 7.09
N LEU A 54 -3.81 -3.38 7.65
CA LEU A 54 -4.79 -4.16 6.88
C LEU A 54 -5.92 -3.27 6.33
N LYS A 55 -6.41 -2.32 7.13
CA LYS A 55 -7.44 -1.36 6.70
C LYS A 55 -6.95 -0.48 5.55
N GLU A 56 -5.74 0.05 5.66
CA GLU A 56 -5.13 0.89 4.61
C GLU A 56 -4.83 0.07 3.34
N PHE A 57 -4.46 -1.20 3.48
CA PHE A 57 -4.25 -2.09 2.33
C PHE A 57 -5.54 -2.31 1.54
N PHE A 58 -6.66 -2.61 2.21
CA PHE A 58 -7.94 -2.79 1.52
C PHE A 58 -8.38 -1.53 0.80
N LYS A 59 -8.23 -0.37 1.45
CA LYS A 59 -8.51 0.92 0.82
C LYS A 59 -7.66 1.13 -0.44
N ALA A 60 -6.34 0.96 -0.36
CA ALA A 60 -5.45 1.11 -1.51
C ALA A 60 -5.76 0.10 -2.62
N SER A 61 -6.16 -1.12 -2.26
CA SER A 61 -6.58 -2.15 -3.21
C SER A 61 -7.87 -1.76 -3.94
N ASP A 62 -8.84 -1.18 -3.24
CA ASP A 62 -10.10 -0.73 -3.84
C ASP A 62 -9.89 0.49 -4.72
N GLU A 63 -9.05 1.44 -4.31
CA GLU A 63 -8.65 2.60 -5.13
C GLU A 63 -7.93 2.15 -6.41
N CYS A 64 -6.97 1.24 -6.30
CA CYS A 64 -6.27 0.67 -7.46
C CYS A 64 -7.23 -0.02 -8.44
N ARG A 65 -8.20 -0.77 -7.91
CA ARG A 65 -9.22 -1.43 -8.74
C ARG A 65 -10.11 -0.40 -9.44
N ALA A 66 -10.59 0.61 -8.71
CA ALA A 66 -11.42 1.67 -9.26
C ALA A 66 -10.71 2.46 -10.39
N ASP A 67 -9.41 2.73 -10.23
CA ASP A 67 -8.60 3.40 -11.25
C ASP A 67 -8.42 2.54 -12.52
N CYS A 68 -8.44 1.21 -12.38
CA CYS A 68 -8.28 0.27 -13.48
C CYS A 68 -9.59 -0.09 -14.20
N GLU A 69 -10.75 0.05 -13.54
CA GLU A 69 -12.06 -0.38 -14.08
C GLU A 69 -12.55 0.50 -15.25
N GLY A 70 -11.97 1.69 -15.45
CA GLY A 70 -12.35 2.59 -16.54
C GLY A 70 -13.80 3.10 -16.44
N PRO A 71 -14.29 3.90 -17.40
CA PRO A 71 -15.70 4.26 -17.42
C PRO A 71 -16.54 3.00 -17.64
N PHE A 72 -17.51 2.77 -16.76
CA PHE A 72 -18.47 1.69 -16.93
C PHE A 72 -19.28 1.92 -18.23
N ASP A 73 -18.96 1.15 -19.27
CA ASP A 73 -19.71 1.12 -20.53
C ASP A 73 -20.58 -0.15 -20.57
N GLN A 74 -21.81 -0.01 -20.08
CA GLN A 74 -22.77 -1.12 -20.04
C GLN A 74 -23.31 -1.49 -21.44
N GLY A 75 -22.89 -0.80 -22.50
CA GLY A 75 -23.44 -0.96 -23.85
C GLY A 75 -24.97 -0.93 -23.86
N TRP A 76 -25.59 -1.66 -24.79
CA TRP A 76 -27.03 -1.96 -24.77
C TRP A 76 -27.27 -3.41 -24.35
N LEU A 77 -26.99 -3.72 -23.08
CA LEU A 77 -27.32 -5.01 -22.47
C LEU A 77 -28.44 -4.80 -21.44
N PRO A 78 -29.72 -4.79 -21.88
CA PRO A 78 -30.87 -4.49 -21.01
C PRO A 78 -31.07 -5.50 -19.87
N ASP A 79 -30.41 -6.66 -19.94
CA ASP A 79 -30.57 -7.76 -18.98
C ASP A 79 -29.44 -7.83 -17.93
N PHE A 80 -28.39 -7.00 -18.04
CA PHE A 80 -27.29 -6.98 -17.08
C PHE A 80 -27.46 -5.85 -16.07
N THR A 81 -28.19 -6.08 -14.99
CA THR A 81 -28.09 -5.23 -13.79
C THR A 81 -26.78 -5.54 -13.07
N SER A 82 -25.87 -4.57 -13.00
CA SER A 82 -24.62 -4.72 -12.25
C SER A 82 -24.94 -4.82 -10.75
N SER A 83 -24.65 -5.98 -10.15
CA SER A 83 -24.82 -6.24 -8.72
C SER A 83 -23.75 -5.57 -7.84
N ILE A 84 -23.29 -4.39 -8.23
CA ILE A 84 -22.31 -3.64 -7.43
C ILE A 84 -23.12 -2.89 -6.36
N ALA A 85 -23.00 -3.38 -5.12
CA ALA A 85 -23.63 -2.83 -3.92
C ALA A 85 -22.85 -1.64 -3.36
#